data_AF-A0A0K9YNT4-F1
#
_entry.id   AF-A0A0K9YNT4-F1
#
_cell.length_a   1.000
_cell.length_b   1.000
_cell.length_c   1.000
_cell.angle_alpha   90.00
_cell.angle_beta   90.00
_cell.angle_gamma   90.00
#
_symmetry.space_group_name_H-M   'P 1'
#
loop_
_entity.id
_entity.type
_entity.pdbx_description
1 polymer ?
#
loop_
_entity_poly.entity_id
_entity_poly.type
_entity_poly.pdbx_seq_one_letter_code
_entity_poly.pdbx_strand_id
1 'polypeptide(L)'
;MDATKKSKIIIASFLAGAVLLAIVAVLGMSSTNEEHIATIQQVIQKQGGVIAAKGITVVPLDESPFENSGKGNTIYRIYYTKDGQNLTAWFRSENHSSIKKEPEEWILPK
;
A
#
# COMPACT_ATOMS: atom_id res chain seq x y z
N MET A 1 -14.71 21.28 -43.41
CA MET A 1 -13.95 21.76 -42.24
C MET A 1 -12.50 21.90 -42.66
N ASP A 2 -11.87 23.05 -42.40
CA ASP A 2 -10.47 23.32 -42.76
C ASP A 2 -9.53 22.25 -42.17
N ALA A 3 -8.54 21.77 -42.95
CA ALA A 3 -7.60 20.74 -42.52
C ALA A 3 -6.88 21.11 -41.21
N THR A 4 -6.63 22.40 -41.00
CA THR A 4 -6.02 22.95 -39.79
C THR A 4 -6.91 22.77 -38.56
N LYS A 5 -8.23 22.94 -38.71
CA LYS A 5 -9.19 22.68 -37.62
C LYS A 5 -9.28 21.19 -37.30
N LYS A 6 -9.23 20.33 -38.32
CA LYS A 6 -9.28 18.86 -38.14
C LYS A 6 -8.05 18.37 -37.36
N SER A 7 -6.84 18.82 -37.71
CA SER A 7 -5.62 18.45 -36.98
C SER A 7 -5.60 18.96 -35.54
N LYS A 8 -6.07 20.19 -35.26
CA LYS A 8 -6.15 20.71 -33.88
C LYS A 8 -7.07 19.86 -33.00
N ILE A 9 -8.21 19.41 -33.54
CA ILE A 9 -9.16 18.56 -32.81
C ILE A 9 -8.54 17.18 -32.52
N ILE A 10 -7.86 16.58 -33.50
CA ILE A 10 -7.18 15.28 -33.32
C ILE A 10 -6.11 15.39 -32.23
N ILE A 11 -5.24 16.41 -32.29
CA ILE A 11 -4.18 16.64 -31.31
C ILE A 11 -4.78 16.88 -29.92
N ALA A 12 -5.82 17.71 -29.80
CA ALA A 12 -6.49 17.97 -28.52
C ALA A 12 -7.11 16.69 -27.93
N SER A 13 -7.75 15.85 -28.76
CA SER A 13 -8.33 14.59 -28.31
C SER A 13 -7.27 13.60 -27.83
N PHE A 14 -6.11 13.54 -28.49
CA PHE A 14 -5.01 12.67 -28.10
C PHE A 14 -4.38 13.11 -26.78
N LEU A 15 -4.18 14.42 -26.61
CA LEU A 15 -3.71 15.02 -25.35
C LEU A 15 -4.68 14.76 -24.20
N ALA A 16 -5.99 14.95 -24.42
CA ALA A 16 -7.01 14.67 -23.41
C ALA A 16 -7.02 13.18 -23.03
N GLY A 17 -6.87 12.28 -24.02
CA GLY A 17 -6.77 10.84 -23.77
C GLY A 17 -5.54 10.46 -22.95
N ALA A 18 -4.38 11.05 -23.23
CA ALA A 18 -3.15 10.80 -22.48
C ALA A 18 -3.25 11.28 -21.02
N VAL A 19 -3.88 12.44 -20.78
CA VAL A 19 -4.14 12.96 -19.43
C VAL A 19 -5.08 12.03 -18.66
N LEU A 20 -6.16 11.55 -19.30
CA LEU A 20 -7.08 10.59 -18.70
C LEU A 20 -6.37 9.28 -18.30
N LEU A 21 -5.51 8.75 -19.17
CA LEU A 21 -4.72 7.55 -18.86
C LEU A 21 -3.75 7.78 -17.70
N ALA A 22 -3.12 8.95 -17.63
CA ALA A 22 -2.24 9.30 -16.51
C ALA A 22 -3.02 9.36 -15.17
N ILE A 23 -4.24 9.92 -15.17
CA ILE A 23 -5.10 9.96 -13.97
C ILE A 23 -5.48 8.54 -13.54
N VAL A 24 -5.91 7.68 -14.48
CA VAL A 24 -6.27 6.29 -14.18
C VAL A 24 -5.07 5.52 -13.63
N ALA A 25 -3.87 5.73 -14.17
CA ALA A 25 -2.65 5.09 -13.68
C ALA A 25 -2.31 5.51 -12.24
N VAL A 26 -2.46 6.80 -11.90
CA VAL A 26 -2.22 7.30 -10.53
C VAL A 26 -3.24 6.73 -9.55
N LEU A 27 -4.52 6.69 -9.91
CA LEU A 27 -5.58 6.15 -9.05
C LEU A 27 -5.51 4.62 -8.90
N GLY A 28 -5.06 3.90 -9.92
CA GLY A 28 -4.91 2.44 -9.87
C GLY A 28 -3.76 1.97 -8.97
N MET A 29 -2.76 2.83 -8.73
CA MET A 29 -1.59 2.48 -7.91
C MET A 29 -1.82 2.64 -6.40
N SER A 30 -2.87 3.36 -5.98
CA SER A 30 -3.17 3.55 -4.55
C SER A 30 -3.98 2.40 -3.92
N SER A 31 -4.72 1.61 -4.71
CA SER A 31 -5.68 0.64 -4.18
C SER A 31 -5.05 -0.58 -3.48
N THR A 32 -3.91 -1.10 -3.95
CA THR A 32 -3.29 -2.31 -3.37
C THR A 32 -2.69 -2.08 -1.98
N ASN A 33 -2.22 -0.85 -1.70
CA ASN A 33 -1.75 -0.51 -0.36
C ASN A 33 -2.90 -0.29 0.63
N GLU A 34 -4.05 0.18 0.14
CA GLU A 34 -5.22 0.43 0.96
C GLU A 34 -5.82 -0.86 1.54
N GLU A 35 -5.83 -1.96 0.78
CA GLU A 35 -6.34 -3.25 1.25
C GLU A 35 -5.56 -3.79 2.46
N HIS A 36 -4.22 -3.78 2.39
CA HIS A 36 -3.39 -4.22 3.51
C HIS A 36 -3.54 -3.29 4.73
N ILE A 37 -3.64 -1.98 4.52
CA ILE A 37 -3.87 -1.00 5.60
C ILE A 37 -5.23 -1.27 6.28
N ALA A 38 -6.27 -1.58 5.52
CA ALA A 38 -7.58 -1.91 6.09
C ALA A 38 -7.53 -3.19 6.95
N THR A 39 -6.84 -4.23 6.48
CA THR A 39 -6.61 -5.46 7.27
C THR A 39 -5.83 -5.14 8.55
N ILE A 40 -4.78 -4.32 8.47
CA ILE A 40 -4.00 -3.92 9.63
C ILE A 40 -4.87 -3.20 10.66
N GLN A 41 -5.68 -2.25 10.22
CA GLN A 41 -6.61 -1.52 11.08
C GLN A 41 -7.58 -2.47 11.79
N GLN A 42 -8.16 -3.43 11.07
CA GLN A 42 -9.09 -4.40 11.64
C GLN A 42 -8.43 -5.29 12.69
N VAL A 43 -7.22 -5.79 12.44
CA VAL A 43 -6.49 -6.65 13.40
C VAL A 43 -6.17 -5.88 14.68
N ILE A 44 -5.65 -4.65 14.56
CA ILE A 44 -5.33 -3.83 15.73
C ILE A 44 -6.59 -3.45 16.52
N GLN A 45 -7.68 -3.09 15.83
CA GLN A 45 -8.97 -2.84 16.50
C GLN A 45 -9.48 -4.07 17.24
N LYS A 46 -9.40 -5.27 16.64
CA LYS A 46 -9.79 -6.53 17.30
C LYS A 46 -8.98 -6.80 18.56
N GLN A 47 -7.75 -6.31 18.64
CA GLN A 47 -6.93 -6.40 19.85
C GLN A 47 -7.24 -5.34 20.90
N GLY A 48 -8.17 -4.43 20.64
CA GLY A 48 -8.46 -3.29 21.50
C GLY A 48 -7.44 -2.16 21.37
N GLY A 49 -6.63 -2.16 20.31
CA GLY A 49 -5.64 -1.13 20.03
C GLY A 49 -6.16 0.00 19.14
N VAL A 50 -5.53 1.16 19.25
CA VAL A 50 -5.76 2.33 18.39
C VAL A 50 -4.45 2.70 17.68
N ILE A 51 -4.44 2.65 16.36
CA ILE A 51 -3.24 3.01 15.57
C ILE A 51 -2.99 4.51 15.69
N ALA A 52 -1.74 4.90 15.94
CA ALA A 52 -1.36 6.31 15.99
C ALA A 52 -1.50 6.97 14.59
N ALA A 53 -1.67 8.30 14.54
CA ALA A 53 -1.65 9.02 13.28
C ALA A 53 -0.32 8.78 12.54
N LYS A 54 -0.38 8.25 11.30
CA LYS A 54 0.80 7.78 10.54
C LYS A 54 1.60 6.65 11.21
N GLY A 55 0.95 5.87 12.07
CA GLY A 55 1.58 4.75 12.79
C GLY A 55 1.94 3.55 11.92
N ILE A 56 1.45 3.48 10.68
CA ILE A 56 1.77 2.40 9.74
C ILE A 56 2.87 2.91 8.80
N THR A 57 4.01 2.22 8.80
CA THR A 57 5.17 2.55 7.95
C THR A 57 5.65 1.29 7.24
N VAL A 58 6.02 1.41 5.97
CA VAL A 58 6.68 0.32 5.24
C VAL A 58 8.16 0.38 5.56
N VAL A 59 8.75 -0.76 5.90
CA VAL A 59 10.17 -0.88 6.24
C VAL A 59 10.84 -1.97 5.40
N PRO A 60 12.17 -1.88 5.18
CA PRO A 60 12.91 -2.96 4.57
C PRO A 60 13.14 -4.13 5.57
N LEU A 61 13.57 -5.29 5.06
CA LEU A 61 13.73 -6.52 5.85
C LEU A 61 14.73 -6.37 7.00
N ASP A 62 15.82 -5.66 6.78
CA ASP A 62 16.90 -5.39 7.73
C ASP A 62 16.45 -4.56 8.95
N GLU A 63 15.37 -3.80 8.82
CA GLU A 63 14.77 -3.05 9.94
C GLU A 63 13.65 -3.82 10.65
N SER A 64 13.38 -5.06 10.24
CA SER A 64 12.25 -5.86 10.72
C SER A 64 12.69 -7.07 11.55
N PRO A 65 11.80 -7.61 12.40
CA PRO A 65 12.08 -8.84 13.15
C PRO A 65 11.89 -10.13 12.32
N PHE A 66 11.55 -10.02 11.04
CA PHE A 66 11.38 -11.18 10.16
C PHE A 66 12.75 -11.69 9.70
N GLU A 67 12.99 -13.01 9.79
CA GLU A 67 14.26 -13.60 9.32
C GLU A 67 14.36 -13.59 7.80
N ASN A 68 13.24 -13.79 7.11
CA ASN A 68 13.15 -13.82 5.66
C ASN A 68 11.90 -13.08 5.18
N SER A 69 12.03 -12.43 4.02
CA SER A 69 10.91 -11.85 3.28
C SER A 69 11.19 -12.04 1.80
N GLY A 70 10.25 -12.68 1.09
CA GLY A 70 10.37 -12.88 -0.36
C GLY A 70 10.56 -11.54 -1.07
N LYS A 71 11.27 -11.53 -2.22
CA LYS A 71 11.69 -10.32 -2.97
C LYS A 71 10.55 -9.38 -3.44
N GLY A 72 9.31 -9.64 -3.07
CA GLY A 72 8.19 -8.73 -3.29
C GLY A 72 7.31 -8.48 -2.08
N ASN A 73 7.50 -9.14 -0.94
CA ASN A 73 6.64 -8.97 0.23
C ASN A 73 6.87 -7.57 0.85
N THR A 74 5.79 -6.92 1.26
CA THR A 74 5.84 -5.61 1.92
C THR A 74 5.78 -5.82 3.43
N ILE A 75 6.73 -5.23 4.15
CA ILE A 75 6.76 -5.31 5.61
C ILE A 75 6.25 -3.98 6.18
N TYR A 76 5.24 -4.08 7.03
CA TYR A 76 4.62 -2.96 7.72
C TYR A 76 5.02 -2.99 9.20
N ARG A 77 5.58 -1.88 9.66
CA ARG A 77 5.74 -1.55 11.08
C ARG A 77 4.56 -0.71 11.54
N ILE A 78 3.91 -1.13 12.62
CA ILE A 78 2.62 -0.61 13.07
C ILE A 78 2.75 -0.14 14.52
N TYR A 79 2.72 1.17 14.71
CA TYR A 79 2.66 1.81 16.03
C TYR A 79 1.21 2.03 16.45
N TYR A 80 0.83 1.46 17.59
CA TYR A 80 -0.51 1.56 18.13
C TYR A 80 -0.49 1.66 19.65
N THR A 81 -1.55 2.24 20.21
CA THR A 81 -1.74 2.36 21.65
C THR A 81 -2.80 1.37 22.11
N LYS A 82 -2.52 0.61 23.15
CA LYS A 82 -3.48 -0.30 23.80
C LYS A 82 -3.32 -0.15 25.31
N ASP A 83 -4.44 0.01 26.03
CA ASP A 83 -4.45 0.15 27.49
C ASP A 83 -3.48 1.24 28.01
N GLY A 84 -3.34 2.34 27.27
CA GLY A 84 -2.43 3.45 27.59
C GLY A 84 -0.95 3.19 27.28
N GLN A 85 -0.59 2.02 26.75
CA GLN A 85 0.77 1.64 26.38
C GLN A 85 0.98 1.75 24.87
N ASN A 86 2.13 2.29 24.47
CA ASN A 86 2.54 2.32 23.07
C ASN A 86 3.23 1.01 22.70
N LEU A 87 2.67 0.34 21.70
CA LEU A 87 3.06 -0.98 21.23
C LEU A 87 3.46 -0.91 19.75
N THR A 88 4.33 -1.83 19.36
CA THR A 88 4.77 -1.99 17.97
C THR A 88 4.44 -3.39 17.50
N ALA A 89 3.63 -3.49 16.45
CA ALA A 89 3.35 -4.73 15.75
C ALA A 89 4.02 -4.72 14.38
N TRP A 90 4.21 -5.91 13.82
CA TRP A 90 4.76 -6.10 12.49
C TRP A 90 3.85 -7.01 11.67
N PHE A 91 3.66 -6.64 10.41
CA PHE A 91 2.89 -7.42 9.45
C PHE A 91 3.70 -7.56 8.17
N ARG A 92 3.87 -8.79 7.69
CA ARG A 92 4.42 -9.08 6.37
C ARG A 92 3.26 -9.42 5.45
N SER A 93 3.00 -8.59 4.45
CA SER A 93 2.01 -8.89 3.43
C SER A 93 2.58 -9.81 2.35
N GLU A 94 1.73 -10.67 1.81
CA GLU A 94 2.06 -11.49 0.66
C GLU A 94 1.98 -10.65 -0.61
N ASN A 95 3.00 -10.77 -1.47
CA ASN A 95 2.91 -10.21 -2.81
C ASN A 95 2.42 -11.28 -3.79
N HIS A 96 1.18 -11.13 -4.23
CA HIS A 96 0.54 -12.03 -5.20
C HIS A 96 1.27 -12.10 -6.55
N SER A 97 2.14 -11.14 -6.88
CA SER A 97 2.88 -11.09 -8.15
C SER A 97 4.27 -11.76 -8.08
N SER A 98 4.72 -12.25 -6.92
CA SER A 98 6.06 -12.84 -6.75
C SER A 98 6.06 -14.37 -6.76
N ILE A 99 7.01 -14.96 -7.50
CA ILE A 99 7.20 -16.42 -7.60
C ILE A 99 7.80 -17.00 -6.31
N LYS A 100 8.64 -16.23 -5.60
CA LYS A 100 9.15 -16.56 -4.26
C LYS A 100 8.44 -15.66 -3.25
N LYS A 101 7.47 -16.23 -2.53
CA LYS A 101 6.65 -15.54 -1.55
C LYS A 101 6.69 -16.29 -0.23
N GLU A 102 6.86 -15.53 0.84
CA GLU A 102 6.63 -16.01 2.21
C GLU A 102 5.15 -15.75 2.56
N PRO A 103 4.51 -16.64 3.35
CA PRO A 103 3.13 -16.43 3.75
C PRO A 103 2.98 -15.16 4.59
N GLU A 104 1.75 -14.63 4.63
CA GLU A 104 1.41 -13.52 5.52
C GLU A 104 1.70 -13.90 6.97
N GLU A 105 2.33 -12.99 7.70
CA GLU A 105 2.73 -13.24 9.07
C GLU A 105 2.59 -12.00 9.94
N TRP A 106 2.13 -12.22 11.18
CA TRP A 106 1.90 -11.21 12.19
C TRP A 106 2.82 -11.44 13.38
N ILE A 107 3.56 -10.40 13.75
CA ILE A 107 4.32 -10.37 15.00
C ILE A 107 3.68 -9.30 15.87
N LEU A 108 2.99 -9.76 16.91
CA LEU A 108 2.27 -8.92 17.85
C LEU A 108 3.04 -8.88 19.17
N PRO A 109 3.14 -7.71 19.83
CA PRO A 109 3.72 -7.63 21.16
C PRO A 109 2.84 -8.40 22.15
N LYS A 110 3.49 -9.14 23.05
CA LYS A 110 2.84 -9.95 24.09
C LYS A 110 2.29 -9.10 25.22
#